data_AF-A0A933HFF7-F1
#
_entry.id   AF-A0A933HFF7-F1
#
_cell.length_a   1.000
_cell.length_b   1.000
_cell.length_c   1.000
_cell.angle_alpha   90.00
_cell.angle_beta   90.00
_cell.angle_gamma   90.00
#
_symmetry.space_group_name_H-M   'P 1'
#
loop_
_entity.id
_entity.type
_entity.pdbx_description
1 polymer ?
#
loop_
_entity_poly.entity_id
_entity_poly.type
_entity_poly.pdbx_seq_one_letter_code
_entity_poly.pdbx_strand_id
1 'polypeptide(L)'
;YSMIVSTTSNPDFYQFLVSKDGNVGIGITNPSVPLDVYRQISLSTSKIEDIILNFKTAGATSYMRFDDSDMQKRGAMGLIGAGTRDFVYKSAATSLSDGAEVYRIKLNGNMGIGTANPSERLHVATNFLISTGTIPILYVSTITGNISISTTSASTKLFVNGGIFAVSSITANQGYYGDIAGNLNFNGSKIYLSGNTGIGTTNPGARLDIKESGTETYTLAVGTSIYTYDFVVTTKGFTGIGLSAPTDQLHVMGSVRIGAESYGDTFAYLHLRPVGGDTYIRWGTGQEGNKGLLGFPGGVKDFVYRANASSFSDGAEVFRIKENSLNFGIGTPSPIERFHVATSLLISSDSANPILFVSTGTGNIGAGTLSPSARLHVTGSSVLDPLILSTGAQAGAEVLVVKKDGNVGIGLTNPTYKLDVNGNTRASGFLKVGNTASESIQFEPQGAYHRISYTQLRFYDYSTSNEMVTFNDGNVGIGTTNPLRPLHVNGSAANTTGVWDVLSDVRLKTGIAPLTSSLEKVRKLKGVSFYWKDPERIGADSGKHIGLIAQEVEKIMPQWVKEDKNGYKWLSKEGIDAVLVEAIKEQQSMIEENDKRIEVLKRKLKELEAKEAIQ
;
A
#
# COMPACT_ATOMS: atom_id res chain seq x y z
N TYR A 1 -16.18 -109.43 88.30
CA TYR A 1 -15.51 -108.15 88.59
C TYR A 1 -14.50 -108.36 89.69
N SER A 2 -13.39 -107.64 89.66
CA SER A 2 -12.26 -107.79 90.59
C SER A 2 -12.51 -107.03 91.90
N MET A 3 -13.33 -105.98 91.84
CA MET A 3 -13.87 -105.26 92.99
C MET A 3 -15.16 -104.54 92.55
N ILE A 4 -16.16 -104.52 93.42
CA ILE A 4 -17.38 -103.72 93.24
C ILE A 4 -17.63 -102.96 94.54
N VAL A 5 -17.92 -101.67 94.44
CA VAL A 5 -18.41 -100.86 95.55
C VAL A 5 -19.72 -100.20 95.12
N SER A 6 -20.78 -100.52 95.85
CA SER A 6 -22.11 -99.93 95.69
C SER A 6 -22.68 -99.55 97.05
N THR A 7 -23.30 -98.38 97.17
CA THR A 7 -23.96 -97.89 98.40
C THR A 7 -25.47 -98.04 98.37
N THR A 8 -26.02 -98.61 97.29
CA THR A 8 -27.43 -98.96 97.20
C THR A 8 -27.57 -100.46 96.98
N SER A 9 -28.61 -101.07 97.54
CA SER A 9 -28.98 -102.46 97.25
C SER A 9 -29.41 -102.66 95.79
N ASN A 10 -29.39 -101.62 94.95
CA ASN A 10 -29.70 -101.70 93.54
C ASN A 10 -28.45 -102.09 92.72
N PRO A 11 -28.41 -103.31 92.14
CA PRO A 11 -27.25 -103.82 91.42
C PRO A 11 -26.96 -103.11 90.10
N ASP A 12 -27.86 -102.27 89.58
CA ASP A 12 -27.66 -101.65 88.26
C ASP A 12 -26.97 -100.27 88.30
N PHE A 13 -26.69 -99.75 89.50
CA PHE A 13 -25.97 -98.49 89.69
C PHE A 13 -24.71 -98.72 90.54
N TYR A 14 -23.69 -99.34 89.95
CA TYR A 14 -22.39 -99.45 90.59
C TYR A 14 -21.71 -98.08 90.63
N GLN A 15 -21.44 -97.60 91.84
CA GLN A 15 -20.73 -96.33 91.99
C GLN A 15 -19.25 -96.47 91.63
N PHE A 16 -18.63 -97.63 91.90
CA PHE A 16 -17.26 -97.93 91.51
C PHE A 16 -17.09 -99.42 91.20
N LEU A 17 -16.44 -99.72 90.09
CA LEU A 17 -16.28 -101.06 89.54
C LEU A 17 -14.85 -101.24 89.02
N VAL A 18 -14.21 -102.35 89.36
CA VAL A 18 -13.00 -102.81 88.66
C VAL A 18 -13.32 -104.09 87.90
N SER A 19 -13.19 -104.04 86.58
CA SER A 19 -13.38 -105.20 85.69
C SER A 19 -12.27 -106.24 85.87
N LYS A 20 -12.47 -107.45 85.33
CA LYS A 20 -11.43 -108.50 85.36
C LYS A 20 -10.20 -108.14 84.54
N ASP A 21 -10.34 -107.23 83.57
CA ASP A 21 -9.27 -106.77 82.70
C ASP A 21 -8.53 -105.52 83.26
N GLY A 22 -8.90 -105.08 84.47
CA GLY A 22 -8.25 -103.96 85.17
C GLY A 22 -8.84 -102.58 84.88
N ASN A 23 -9.81 -102.47 83.97
CA ASN A 23 -10.53 -101.21 83.72
C ASN A 23 -11.40 -100.81 84.92
N VAL A 24 -11.38 -99.53 85.26
CA VAL A 24 -12.16 -98.93 86.34
C VAL A 24 -13.38 -98.21 85.76
N GLY A 25 -14.57 -98.64 86.14
CA GLY A 25 -15.84 -97.99 85.84
C GLY A 25 -16.36 -97.20 87.04
N ILE A 26 -16.78 -95.95 86.86
CA ILE A 26 -17.51 -95.19 87.88
C ILE A 26 -18.90 -94.89 87.33
N GLY A 27 -19.95 -95.51 87.90
CA GLY A 27 -21.31 -95.41 87.36
C GLY A 27 -21.55 -96.23 86.09
N ILE A 28 -20.57 -97.03 85.64
CA ILE A 28 -20.63 -97.86 84.42
C ILE A 28 -20.50 -99.33 84.80
N THR A 29 -21.38 -100.17 84.25
CA THR A 29 -21.40 -101.62 84.53
C THR A 29 -20.46 -102.44 83.61
N ASN A 30 -20.01 -101.86 82.50
CA ASN A 30 -19.05 -102.47 81.58
C ASN A 30 -18.04 -101.45 80.99
N PRO A 31 -17.00 -101.04 81.75
CA PRO A 31 -16.06 -100.01 81.31
C PRO A 31 -15.20 -100.48 80.14
N SER A 32 -15.22 -99.71 79.04
CA SER A 32 -14.53 -100.05 77.78
C SER A 32 -13.08 -99.57 77.71
N VAL A 33 -12.68 -98.70 78.63
CA VAL A 33 -11.35 -98.09 78.73
C VAL A 33 -10.83 -98.11 80.18
N PRO A 34 -9.52 -97.92 80.44
CA PRO A 34 -8.93 -98.06 81.78
C PRO A 34 -9.60 -97.24 82.89
N LEU A 35 -10.15 -96.07 82.57
CA LEU A 35 -11.03 -95.31 83.44
C LEU A 35 -12.21 -94.80 82.61
N ASP A 36 -13.38 -95.39 82.83
CA ASP A 36 -14.62 -95.07 82.13
C ASP A 36 -15.62 -94.55 83.17
N VAL A 37 -16.01 -93.28 83.06
CA VAL A 37 -16.86 -92.63 84.06
C VAL A 37 -18.17 -92.23 83.42
N TYR A 38 -19.27 -92.78 83.92
CA TYR A 38 -20.59 -92.36 83.50
C TYR A 38 -20.84 -90.95 84.01
N ARG A 39 -21.09 -90.03 83.08
CA ARG A 39 -21.43 -88.62 83.31
C ARG A 39 -20.24 -87.71 83.60
N GLN A 40 -19.85 -87.49 84.86
CA GLN A 40 -18.96 -86.38 85.22
C GLN A 40 -17.77 -86.82 86.07
N ILE A 41 -16.59 -86.31 85.72
CA ILE A 41 -15.39 -86.31 86.56
C ILE A 41 -15.21 -84.91 87.13
N SER A 42 -15.12 -84.80 88.45
CA SER A 42 -14.85 -83.55 89.15
C SER A 42 -13.51 -83.64 89.88
N LEU A 43 -12.65 -82.63 89.71
CA LEU A 43 -11.37 -82.52 90.42
C LEU A 43 -11.44 -81.27 91.30
N SER A 44 -11.21 -81.41 92.61
CA SER A 44 -11.35 -80.32 93.59
C SER A 44 -10.34 -80.44 94.72
N THR A 45 -9.85 -79.30 95.25
CA THR A 45 -9.00 -79.23 96.46
C THR A 45 -9.55 -78.20 97.44
N SER A 46 -9.34 -78.44 98.74
CA SER A 46 -9.84 -77.59 99.82
C SER A 46 -8.75 -76.68 100.43
N LYS A 47 -7.55 -76.64 99.84
CA LYS A 47 -6.46 -75.69 100.18
C LYS A 47 -6.17 -74.80 98.97
N ILE A 48 -5.43 -73.70 99.16
CA ILE A 48 -4.97 -72.82 98.06
C ILE A 48 -3.78 -73.49 97.36
N GLU A 49 -4.06 -74.60 96.68
CA GLU A 49 -3.11 -75.38 95.89
C GLU A 49 -3.75 -75.70 94.53
N ASP A 50 -2.92 -75.98 93.52
CA ASP A 50 -3.40 -76.19 92.15
C ASP A 50 -4.07 -77.56 91.98
N ILE A 51 -5.21 -77.59 91.27
CA ILE A 51 -5.80 -78.84 90.78
C ILE A 51 -5.15 -79.17 89.43
N ILE A 52 -4.36 -80.24 89.39
CA ILE A 52 -3.57 -80.58 88.21
C ILE A 52 -4.09 -81.88 87.58
N LEU A 53 -4.69 -81.77 86.39
CA LEU A 53 -4.93 -82.92 85.51
C LEU A 53 -3.77 -83.06 84.53
N ASN A 54 -2.88 -84.01 84.81
CA ASN A 54 -1.66 -84.21 84.03
C ASN A 54 -1.85 -85.26 82.93
N PHE A 55 -1.74 -84.85 81.66
CA PHE A 55 -1.59 -85.78 80.54
C PHE A 55 -0.10 -85.95 80.22
N LYS A 56 0.55 -86.94 80.86
CA LYS A 56 1.98 -87.23 80.68
C LYS A 56 2.19 -88.43 79.78
N THR A 57 3.00 -88.27 78.74
CA THR A 57 3.45 -89.36 77.86
C THR A 57 4.96 -89.27 77.66
N ALA A 58 5.66 -90.41 77.67
CA ALA A 58 7.12 -90.45 77.53
C ALA A 58 7.50 -90.39 76.04
N GLY A 59 7.73 -89.17 75.52
CA GLY A 59 8.17 -88.93 74.15
C GLY A 59 7.07 -88.96 73.08
N ALA A 60 5.79 -89.05 73.47
CA ALA A 60 4.64 -89.05 72.55
C ALA A 60 3.77 -87.78 72.72
N THR A 61 2.70 -87.67 71.93
CA THR A 61 1.74 -86.54 71.98
C THR A 61 0.72 -86.73 73.10
N SER A 62 0.41 -85.66 73.85
CA SER A 62 -0.66 -85.66 74.86
C SER A 62 -1.88 -84.90 74.35
N TYR A 63 -3.03 -85.55 74.31
CA TYR A 63 -4.25 -84.95 73.79
C TYR A 63 -5.51 -85.44 74.50
N MET A 64 -6.52 -84.58 74.47
CA MET A 64 -7.90 -84.93 74.72
C MET A 64 -8.56 -85.22 73.39
N ARG A 65 -9.29 -86.33 73.33
CA ARG A 65 -10.07 -86.70 72.17
C ARG A 65 -11.54 -86.42 72.42
N PHE A 66 -12.18 -85.84 71.43
CA PHE A 66 -13.62 -85.60 71.38
C PHE A 66 -14.20 -86.55 70.33
N ASP A 67 -14.98 -87.52 70.80
CA ASP A 67 -15.72 -88.47 69.96
C ASP A 67 -17.22 -88.38 70.25
N ASP A 68 -18.01 -88.68 69.22
CA ASP A 68 -19.44 -88.96 69.32
C ASP A 68 -19.69 -90.37 68.76
N SER A 69 -20.80 -90.98 69.17
CA SER A 69 -21.29 -92.32 68.81
C SER A 69 -21.30 -92.61 67.30
N ASP A 70 -21.42 -91.58 66.46
CA ASP A 70 -21.47 -91.69 65.00
C ASP A 70 -20.09 -91.79 64.32
N MET A 71 -19.00 -91.78 65.09
CA MET A 71 -17.59 -91.97 64.68
C MET A 71 -17.03 -91.09 63.54
N GLN A 72 -17.81 -90.24 62.88
CA GLN A 72 -17.35 -89.38 61.76
C GLN A 72 -17.01 -87.94 62.17
N LYS A 73 -17.40 -87.50 63.37
CA LYS A 73 -17.11 -86.15 63.90
C LYS A 73 -16.09 -86.24 65.03
N ARG A 74 -14.83 -86.50 64.67
CA ARG A 74 -13.73 -86.66 65.62
C ARG A 74 -12.89 -85.38 65.70
N GLY A 75 -12.48 -85.01 66.90
CA GLY A 75 -11.56 -83.89 67.12
C GLY A 75 -10.51 -84.26 68.16
N ALA A 76 -9.27 -83.85 67.92
CA ALA A 76 -8.20 -84.00 68.90
C ALA A 76 -7.64 -82.63 69.26
N MET A 77 -7.56 -82.37 70.56
CA MET A 77 -6.98 -81.14 71.09
C MET A 77 -5.88 -81.47 72.07
N GLY A 78 -4.73 -80.85 71.94
CA GLY A 78 -3.65 -81.06 72.89
C GLY A 78 -2.32 -80.50 72.42
N LEU A 79 -1.25 -81.06 72.97
CA LEU A 79 0.11 -80.61 72.71
C LEU A 79 0.81 -81.57 71.74
N ILE A 80 1.32 -81.02 70.63
CA ILE A 80 2.01 -81.81 69.58
C ILE A 80 3.53 -81.57 69.54
N GLY A 81 4.26 -82.64 69.24
CA GLY A 81 5.69 -82.67 68.90
C GLY A 81 6.61 -82.86 70.10
N ALA A 82 7.50 -83.85 70.02
CA ALA A 82 8.60 -84.01 70.98
C ALA A 82 9.60 -82.86 70.77
N GLY A 83 9.39 -81.73 71.46
CA GLY A 83 10.26 -80.55 71.46
C GLY A 83 9.56 -79.20 71.24
N THR A 84 8.48 -79.15 70.44
CA THR A 84 7.81 -77.88 70.06
C THR A 84 6.73 -77.42 71.05
N ARG A 85 5.94 -78.35 71.62
CA ARG A 85 4.89 -78.10 72.63
C ARG A 85 3.80 -77.10 72.21
N ASP A 86 3.40 -77.14 70.95
CA ASP A 86 2.36 -76.25 70.44
C ASP A 86 0.97 -76.77 70.83
N PHE A 87 0.06 -75.87 71.21
CA PHE A 87 -1.33 -76.20 71.50
C PHE A 87 -2.13 -76.21 70.22
N VAL A 88 -2.72 -77.35 69.89
CA VAL A 88 -3.32 -77.58 68.58
C VAL A 88 -4.70 -78.19 68.74
N TYR A 89 -5.61 -77.75 67.88
CA TYR A 89 -6.85 -78.45 67.57
C TYR A 89 -6.85 -78.93 66.12
N LYS A 90 -7.09 -80.23 65.94
CA LYS A 90 -7.24 -80.86 64.63
C LYS A 90 -8.65 -81.42 64.48
N SER A 91 -9.25 -81.14 63.33
CA SER A 91 -10.59 -81.62 62.95
C SER A 91 -10.52 -82.93 62.18
N ALA A 92 -11.59 -83.74 62.28
CA ALA A 92 -11.67 -85.09 61.74
C ALA A 92 -10.47 -85.98 62.15
N ALA A 93 -9.93 -85.75 63.34
CA ALA A 93 -8.68 -86.32 63.80
C ALA A 93 -8.95 -87.39 64.87
N THR A 94 -8.33 -88.56 64.72
CA THR A 94 -8.40 -89.64 65.72
C THR A 94 -7.30 -89.52 66.79
N SER A 95 -6.30 -88.68 66.50
CA SER A 95 -5.15 -88.31 67.30
C SER A 95 -4.61 -86.94 66.83
N LEU A 96 -3.50 -86.45 67.40
CA LEU A 96 -2.86 -85.24 66.86
C LEU A 96 -1.96 -85.50 65.64
N SER A 97 -1.72 -86.76 65.24
CA SER A 97 -0.89 -87.09 64.08
C SER A 97 -1.65 -87.15 62.76
N ASP A 98 -2.98 -87.13 62.79
CA ASP A 98 -3.88 -87.20 61.64
C ASP A 98 -4.88 -86.04 61.63
N GLY A 99 -5.78 -85.99 60.65
CA GLY A 99 -6.76 -84.91 60.47
C GLY A 99 -6.15 -83.56 60.06
N ALA A 100 -7.02 -82.61 59.72
CA ALA A 100 -6.62 -81.28 59.29
C ALA A 100 -6.45 -80.36 60.51
N GLU A 101 -5.32 -79.67 60.57
CA GLU A 101 -5.08 -78.66 61.61
C GLU A 101 -5.91 -77.41 61.33
N VAL A 102 -6.80 -77.09 62.27
CA VAL A 102 -7.69 -75.92 62.16
C VAL A 102 -7.10 -74.74 62.91
N TYR A 103 -6.47 -75.01 64.04
CA TYR A 103 -6.04 -74.00 64.99
C TYR A 103 -4.77 -74.44 65.72
N ARG A 104 -3.83 -73.51 65.86
CA ARG A 104 -2.60 -73.68 66.65
C ARG A 104 -2.28 -72.41 67.42
N ILE A 105 -1.86 -72.57 68.67
CA ILE A 105 -1.02 -71.59 69.37
C ILE A 105 0.37 -72.19 69.53
N LYS A 106 1.37 -71.52 68.95
CA LYS A 106 2.76 -71.88 69.17
C LYS A 106 3.23 -71.50 70.57
N LEU A 107 4.26 -72.16 71.07
CA LEU A 107 4.85 -71.82 72.37
C LEU A 107 5.31 -70.35 72.46
N ASN A 108 5.64 -69.73 71.33
CA ASN A 108 6.00 -68.31 71.26
C ASN A 108 4.80 -67.35 71.27
N GLY A 109 3.56 -67.84 71.37
CA GLY A 109 2.32 -67.04 71.48
C GLY A 109 1.61 -66.73 70.16
N ASN A 110 2.16 -67.14 69.01
CA ASN A 110 1.53 -66.91 67.72
C ASN A 110 0.36 -67.87 67.48
N MET A 111 -0.79 -67.31 67.12
CA MET A 111 -2.01 -68.05 66.81
C MET A 111 -2.18 -68.20 65.30
N GLY A 112 -2.30 -69.43 64.84
CA GLY A 112 -2.59 -69.80 63.46
C GLY A 112 -4.00 -70.36 63.31
N ILE A 113 -4.72 -69.89 62.30
CA ILE A 113 -5.97 -70.52 61.82
C ILE A 113 -5.71 -71.05 60.41
N GLY A 114 -5.80 -72.37 60.25
CA GLY A 114 -5.50 -73.08 59.00
C GLY A 114 -4.01 -73.13 58.62
N THR A 115 -3.08 -72.83 59.53
CA THR A 115 -1.63 -72.97 59.31
C THR A 115 -0.90 -73.47 60.56
N ALA A 116 0.03 -74.40 60.35
CA ALA A 116 0.93 -74.89 61.40
C ALA A 116 2.13 -73.96 61.67
N ASN A 117 2.32 -72.93 60.84
CA ASN A 117 3.46 -72.01 60.93
C ASN A 117 3.03 -70.53 60.98
N PRO A 118 2.27 -70.10 62.01
CA PRO A 118 1.90 -68.70 62.15
C PRO A 118 3.13 -67.81 62.40
N SER A 119 3.34 -66.85 61.50
CA SER A 119 4.42 -65.85 61.57
C SER A 119 4.09 -64.65 62.47
N GLU A 120 2.80 -64.36 62.67
CA GLU A 120 2.30 -63.20 63.42
C GLU A 120 1.38 -63.65 64.57
N ARG A 121 1.05 -62.71 65.47
CA ARG A 121 0.19 -62.99 66.64
C ARG A 121 -1.16 -63.62 66.27
N LEU A 122 -1.76 -63.17 65.17
CA LEU A 122 -2.90 -63.83 64.53
C LEU A 122 -2.57 -63.95 63.03
N HIS A 123 -2.38 -65.18 62.58
CA HIS A 123 -2.17 -65.51 61.18
C HIS A 123 -3.32 -66.42 60.73
N VAL A 124 -4.21 -65.87 59.90
CA VAL A 124 -5.24 -66.64 59.20
C VAL A 124 -4.71 -66.96 57.81
N ALA A 125 -4.32 -68.21 57.56
CA ALA A 125 -3.75 -68.61 56.26
C ALA A 125 -4.83 -68.98 55.24
N THR A 126 -6.08 -69.08 55.70
CA THR A 126 -7.27 -69.28 54.89
C THR A 126 -8.04 -67.98 54.72
N ASN A 127 -9.11 -68.00 53.92
CA ASN A 127 -9.92 -66.81 53.73
C ASN A 127 -10.57 -66.35 55.05
N PHE A 128 -10.68 -65.03 55.24
CA PHE A 128 -11.33 -64.42 56.39
C PHE A 128 -12.62 -63.73 55.95
N LEU A 129 -13.74 -64.19 56.51
CA LEU A 129 -15.09 -63.73 56.17
C LEU A 129 -15.77 -63.16 57.41
N ILE A 130 -16.18 -61.89 57.33
CA ILE A 130 -17.16 -61.30 58.26
C ILE A 130 -18.46 -61.13 57.49
N SER A 131 -19.49 -61.84 57.92
CA SER A 131 -20.79 -61.80 57.26
C SER A 131 -21.95 -62.02 58.23
N THR A 132 -23.10 -61.43 57.92
CA THR A 132 -24.41 -61.75 58.52
C THR A 132 -25.31 -62.52 57.54
N GLY A 133 -24.86 -62.77 56.30
CA GLY A 133 -25.62 -63.43 55.23
C GLY A 133 -24.76 -63.89 54.04
N THR A 134 -25.32 -63.91 52.83
CA THR A 134 -24.65 -64.44 51.63
C THR A 134 -23.61 -63.50 51.02
N ILE A 135 -23.79 -62.18 51.16
CA ILE A 135 -22.83 -61.17 50.71
C ILE A 135 -21.93 -60.78 51.89
N PRO A 136 -20.59 -60.87 51.75
CA PRO A 136 -19.68 -60.53 52.83
C PRO A 136 -19.75 -59.04 53.15
N ILE A 137 -19.76 -58.71 54.44
CA ILE A 137 -19.47 -57.34 54.87
C ILE A 137 -18.00 -57.05 54.59
N LEU A 138 -17.12 -57.97 55.00
CA LEU A 138 -15.71 -57.96 54.69
C LEU A 138 -15.27 -59.36 54.28
N TYR A 139 -14.58 -59.44 53.16
CA TYR A 139 -13.94 -60.66 52.71
C TYR A 139 -12.49 -60.39 52.35
N VAL A 140 -11.59 -61.05 53.07
CA VAL A 140 -10.16 -61.08 52.76
C VAL A 140 -9.87 -62.45 52.16
N SER A 141 -9.54 -62.44 50.87
CA SER A 141 -9.14 -63.67 50.19
C SER A 141 -7.64 -63.85 50.29
N THR A 142 -7.19 -64.94 50.91
CA THR A 142 -5.77 -65.33 50.89
C THR A 142 -5.36 -65.94 49.55
N ILE A 143 -6.33 -66.28 48.69
CA ILE A 143 -6.10 -66.78 47.32
C ILE A 143 -5.74 -65.63 46.37
N THR A 144 -6.49 -64.53 46.39
CA THR A 144 -6.24 -63.37 45.48
C THR A 144 -5.44 -62.23 46.13
N GLY A 145 -5.37 -62.20 47.46
CA GLY A 145 -4.77 -61.10 48.21
C GLY A 145 -5.54 -59.79 48.09
N ASN A 146 -6.85 -59.88 47.83
CA ASN A 146 -7.76 -58.74 47.71
C ASN A 146 -8.64 -58.63 48.95
N ILE A 147 -8.97 -57.39 49.31
CA ILE A 147 -9.95 -57.05 50.33
C ILE A 147 -11.21 -56.58 49.60
N SER A 148 -12.32 -57.26 49.88
CA SER A 148 -13.63 -56.98 49.28
C SER A 148 -14.61 -56.54 50.35
N ILE A 149 -15.34 -55.46 50.09
CA ILE A 149 -16.41 -54.96 50.98
C ILE A 149 -17.72 -54.98 50.21
N SER A 150 -18.74 -55.62 50.79
CA SER A 150 -20.09 -55.78 50.19
C SER A 150 -20.10 -56.44 48.79
N THR A 151 -19.09 -57.26 48.49
CA THR A 151 -19.02 -58.05 47.26
C THR A 151 -18.10 -59.25 47.41
N THR A 152 -18.31 -60.26 46.58
CA THR A 152 -17.46 -61.46 46.44
C THR A 152 -16.54 -61.40 45.23
N SER A 153 -16.64 -60.37 44.38
CA SER A 153 -16.06 -60.35 43.03
C SER A 153 -15.05 -59.20 42.82
N ALA A 154 -14.06 -59.07 43.69
CA ALA A 154 -13.05 -58.01 43.63
C ALA A 154 -11.90 -58.32 42.65
N SER A 155 -11.63 -57.40 41.73
CA SER A 155 -10.49 -57.45 40.80
C SER A 155 -9.27 -56.63 41.25
N THR A 156 -9.40 -55.79 42.28
CA THR A 156 -8.34 -54.90 42.80
C THR A 156 -8.04 -55.18 44.28
N LYS A 157 -6.93 -54.61 44.79
CA LYS A 157 -6.44 -54.87 46.15
C LYS A 157 -7.42 -54.47 47.25
N LEU A 158 -8.14 -53.37 47.07
CA LEU A 158 -9.30 -53.00 47.88
C LEU A 158 -10.43 -52.65 46.92
N PHE A 159 -11.50 -53.44 46.96
CA PHE A 159 -12.69 -53.23 46.16
C PHE A 159 -13.89 -53.06 47.06
N VAL A 160 -14.55 -51.92 46.93
CA VAL A 160 -15.77 -51.60 47.67
C VAL A 160 -16.91 -51.55 46.66
N ASN A 161 -17.83 -52.50 46.75
CA ASN A 161 -19.03 -52.48 45.93
C ASN A 161 -20.10 -51.64 46.63
N GLY A 162 -20.09 -50.35 46.32
CA GLY A 162 -20.95 -49.35 46.95
C GLY A 162 -20.24 -48.02 47.09
N GLY A 163 -20.98 -47.01 47.56
CA GLY A 163 -20.42 -45.69 47.82
C GLY A 163 -19.41 -45.73 48.95
N ILE A 164 -18.28 -45.04 48.77
CA ILE A 164 -17.34 -44.76 49.85
C ILE A 164 -17.66 -43.36 50.37
N PHE A 165 -18.29 -43.27 51.54
CA PHE A 165 -18.49 -42.00 52.24
C PHE A 165 -17.31 -41.75 53.19
N ALA A 166 -16.32 -40.99 52.73
CA ALA A 166 -15.25 -40.53 53.58
C ALA A 166 -15.64 -39.22 54.25
N VAL A 167 -15.63 -39.17 55.59
CA VAL A 167 -15.94 -37.97 56.38
C VAL A 167 -14.88 -36.87 56.29
N SER A 168 -13.73 -37.15 55.69
CA SER A 168 -12.62 -36.21 55.52
C SER A 168 -11.99 -36.31 54.13
N SER A 169 -11.16 -37.32 53.89
CA SER A 169 -10.49 -37.50 52.60
C SER A 169 -10.23 -38.98 52.30
N ILE A 170 -10.20 -39.29 51.00
CA ILE A 170 -9.62 -40.53 50.47
C ILE A 170 -8.30 -40.13 49.83
N THR A 171 -7.18 -40.51 50.46
CA THR A 171 -5.85 -40.26 49.89
C THR A 171 -5.44 -41.46 49.04
N ALA A 172 -5.47 -41.32 47.73
CA ALA A 172 -4.92 -42.29 46.80
C ALA A 172 -3.52 -41.85 46.36
N ASN A 173 -2.48 -42.53 46.85
CA ASN A 173 -1.08 -42.12 46.68
C ASN A 173 -0.55 -42.25 45.23
N GLN A 174 -1.36 -42.84 44.32
CA GLN A 174 -1.03 -43.04 42.90
C GLN A 174 -2.20 -42.69 41.98
N GLY A 175 -3.09 -41.81 42.44
CA GLY A 175 -4.27 -41.37 41.70
C GLY A 175 -5.55 -42.13 42.04
N TYR A 176 -6.68 -41.46 41.88
CA TYR A 176 -8.00 -42.05 41.98
C TYR A 176 -8.41 -42.54 40.59
N TYR A 177 -8.49 -43.86 40.41
CA TYR A 177 -9.04 -44.44 39.18
C TYR A 177 -10.56 -44.49 39.33
N GLY A 178 -11.26 -43.71 38.51
CA GLY A 178 -12.72 -43.86 38.36
C GLY A 178 -13.07 -45.23 37.77
N ASP A 179 -14.36 -45.54 37.73
CA ASP A 179 -14.89 -46.77 37.10
C ASP A 179 -14.39 -46.93 35.65
N ILE A 180 -14.49 -48.14 35.09
CA ILE A 180 -13.99 -48.63 33.79
C ILE A 180 -14.33 -47.70 32.58
N ALA A 181 -15.27 -46.78 32.73
CA ALA A 181 -15.60 -45.75 31.75
C ALA A 181 -14.79 -44.43 31.88
N GLY A 182 -13.82 -44.32 32.80
CA GLY A 182 -12.98 -43.13 33.00
C GLY A 182 -13.70 -41.90 33.56
N ASN A 183 -14.98 -42.02 33.90
CA ASN A 183 -15.80 -40.91 34.39
C ASN A 183 -15.72 -40.81 35.92
N LEU A 184 -15.08 -39.74 36.41
CA LEU A 184 -15.17 -39.32 37.80
C LEU A 184 -16.47 -38.53 37.99
N ASN A 185 -17.56 -39.24 38.31
CA ASN A 185 -18.89 -38.65 38.42
C ASN A 185 -19.12 -38.10 39.83
N PHE A 186 -19.00 -36.79 39.99
CA PHE A 186 -19.35 -36.10 41.22
C PHE A 186 -20.84 -35.73 41.19
N ASN A 187 -21.69 -36.53 41.85
CA ASN A 187 -23.14 -36.31 41.92
C ASN A 187 -23.54 -35.22 42.94
N GLY A 188 -22.71 -34.19 43.08
CA GLY A 188 -22.96 -33.04 43.95
C GLY A 188 -23.03 -31.77 43.11
N SER A 189 -23.96 -30.86 43.42
CA SER A 189 -24.14 -29.61 42.66
C SER A 189 -22.93 -28.66 42.73
N LYS A 190 -21.92 -28.94 43.56
CA LYS A 190 -20.68 -28.17 43.69
C LYS A 190 -19.51 -29.10 44.01
N ILE A 191 -18.42 -28.94 43.26
CA ILE A 191 -17.14 -29.61 43.51
C ILE A 191 -16.15 -28.52 43.92
N TYR A 192 -15.60 -28.63 45.13
CA TYR A 192 -14.55 -27.74 45.61
C TYR A 192 -13.22 -28.46 45.55
N LEU A 193 -12.40 -28.15 44.55
CA LEU A 193 -11.01 -28.60 44.47
C LEU A 193 -10.13 -27.50 45.03
N SER A 194 -9.54 -27.73 46.21
CA SER A 194 -8.54 -26.82 46.79
C SER A 194 -7.17 -27.17 46.22
N GLY A 195 -6.61 -26.27 45.40
CA GLY A 195 -5.28 -26.43 44.81
C GLY A 195 -5.31 -26.64 43.30
N ASN A 196 -4.23 -27.21 42.78
CA ASN A 196 -4.04 -27.42 41.34
C ASN A 196 -4.63 -28.76 40.89
N THR A 197 -5.55 -28.71 39.93
CA THR A 197 -6.22 -29.88 39.36
C THR A 197 -5.59 -30.22 38.02
N GLY A 198 -4.90 -31.36 37.95
CA GLY A 198 -4.34 -31.88 36.71
C GLY A 198 -5.33 -32.80 36.00
N ILE A 199 -5.58 -32.56 34.71
CA ILE A 199 -6.27 -33.51 33.83
C ILE A 199 -5.26 -33.94 32.76
N GLY A 200 -4.87 -35.22 32.76
CA GLY A 200 -3.82 -35.77 31.88
C GLY A 200 -2.37 -35.41 32.26
N THR A 201 -2.17 -34.68 33.37
CA THR A 201 -0.85 -34.40 33.97
C THR A 201 -0.81 -34.79 35.44
N THR A 202 0.34 -35.27 35.90
CA THR A 202 0.60 -35.62 37.31
C THR A 202 1.25 -34.48 38.11
N ASN A 203 1.62 -33.37 37.47
CA ASN A 203 2.30 -32.25 38.12
C ASN A 203 1.70 -30.89 37.69
N PRO A 204 0.45 -30.60 38.08
CA PRO A 204 -0.29 -29.45 37.57
C PRO A 204 0.31 -28.12 38.04
N GLY A 205 0.72 -27.27 37.09
CA GLY A 205 1.33 -25.96 37.35
C GLY A 205 0.32 -24.84 37.66
N ALA A 206 -0.96 -25.06 37.40
CA ALA A 206 -2.05 -24.10 37.63
C ALA A 206 -3.27 -24.77 38.27
N ARG A 207 -4.23 -23.94 38.75
CA ARG A 207 -5.46 -24.42 39.41
C ARG A 207 -6.24 -25.44 38.57
N LEU A 208 -6.17 -25.28 37.25
CA LEU A 208 -6.56 -26.28 36.26
C LEU A 208 -5.43 -26.37 35.24
N ASP A 209 -4.72 -27.49 35.19
CA ASP A 209 -3.67 -27.77 34.23
C ASP A 209 -4.09 -28.99 33.41
N ILE A 210 -4.37 -28.76 32.13
CA ILE A 210 -4.83 -29.80 31.23
C ILE A 210 -3.72 -30.06 30.24
N LYS A 211 -3.11 -31.25 30.36
CA LYS A 211 -2.04 -31.69 29.48
C LYS A 211 -2.49 -32.96 28.81
N GLU A 212 -2.69 -32.87 27.51
CA GLU A 212 -3.03 -34.05 26.74
C GLU A 212 -1.76 -34.83 26.37
N SER A 213 -1.82 -36.16 26.38
CA SER A 213 -0.74 -37.02 25.86
C SER A 213 -1.21 -37.96 24.75
N GLY A 214 -2.31 -37.60 24.07
CA GLY A 214 -2.99 -38.42 23.06
C GLY A 214 -3.05 -37.76 21.68
N THR A 215 -3.86 -38.35 20.79
CA THR A 215 -4.15 -37.84 19.44
C THR A 215 -5.47 -37.07 19.39
N GLU A 216 -6.02 -36.64 20.52
CA GLU A 216 -7.31 -35.97 20.52
C GLU A 216 -7.18 -34.59 19.87
N THR A 217 -8.32 -34.10 19.40
CA THR A 217 -8.38 -32.83 18.67
C THR A 217 -8.39 -31.63 19.63
N TYR A 218 -8.80 -31.83 20.89
CA TYR A 218 -9.05 -30.77 21.87
C TYR A 218 -8.45 -31.05 23.23
N THR A 219 -7.64 -30.10 23.72
CA THR A 219 -7.12 -30.08 25.08
C THR A 219 -8.15 -29.54 26.07
N LEU A 220 -9.07 -28.67 25.64
CA LEU A 220 -10.21 -28.23 26.44
C LEU A 220 -11.41 -28.00 25.52
N ALA A 221 -12.57 -28.54 25.86
CA ALA A 221 -13.81 -28.29 25.14
C ALA A 221 -14.94 -28.00 26.13
N VAL A 222 -15.64 -26.89 25.91
CA VAL A 222 -16.81 -26.47 26.68
C VAL A 222 -17.97 -26.37 25.69
N GLY A 223 -19.02 -27.14 25.93
CA GLY A 223 -20.19 -27.19 25.06
C GLY A 223 -21.37 -27.84 25.76
N THR A 224 -22.56 -27.54 25.25
CA THR A 224 -23.83 -28.12 25.73
C THR A 224 -24.15 -29.47 25.09
N SER A 225 -23.37 -29.90 24.09
CA SER A 225 -23.44 -31.23 23.48
C SER A 225 -22.07 -31.68 22.97
N ILE A 226 -21.93 -32.97 22.65
CA ILE A 226 -20.70 -33.55 22.12
C ILE A 226 -20.37 -33.12 20.68
N TYR A 227 -21.26 -32.39 20.00
CA TYR A 227 -21.08 -31.96 18.61
C TYR A 227 -21.01 -30.43 18.44
N THR A 228 -21.30 -29.67 19.50
CA THR A 228 -21.36 -28.21 19.46
C THR A 228 -20.56 -27.63 20.61
N TYR A 229 -19.39 -27.06 20.29
CA TYR A 229 -18.54 -26.40 21.27
C TYR A 229 -18.67 -24.89 21.20
N ASP A 230 -18.94 -24.29 22.35
CA ASP A 230 -19.00 -22.84 22.52
C ASP A 230 -17.59 -22.28 22.75
N PHE A 231 -16.69 -23.07 23.33
CA PHE A 231 -15.29 -22.74 23.55
C PHE A 231 -14.41 -23.99 23.43
N VAL A 232 -13.34 -23.91 22.64
CA VAL A 232 -12.34 -24.98 22.49
C VAL A 232 -10.92 -24.44 22.56
N VAL A 233 -10.03 -25.26 23.09
CA VAL A 233 -8.58 -25.13 22.93
C VAL A 233 -8.08 -26.44 22.33
N THR A 234 -7.49 -26.34 21.15
CA THR A 234 -6.94 -27.51 20.42
C THR A 234 -5.58 -27.91 20.97
N THR A 235 -5.15 -29.13 20.66
CA THR A 235 -3.79 -29.61 20.95
C THR A 235 -2.68 -28.80 20.29
N LYS A 236 -2.99 -28.04 19.25
CA LYS A 236 -2.06 -27.11 18.57
C LYS A 236 -1.97 -25.74 19.25
N GLY A 237 -2.76 -25.48 20.28
CA GLY A 237 -2.82 -24.19 20.99
C GLY A 237 -3.75 -23.16 20.37
N PHE A 238 -4.57 -23.55 19.38
CA PHE A 238 -5.57 -22.66 18.79
C PHE A 238 -6.83 -22.61 19.66
N THR A 239 -7.30 -21.40 19.94
CA THR A 239 -8.50 -21.15 20.74
C THR A 239 -9.67 -20.80 19.83
N GLY A 240 -10.75 -21.57 19.92
CA GLY A 240 -11.99 -21.37 19.18
C GLY A 240 -13.10 -20.89 20.10
N ILE A 241 -13.83 -19.84 19.71
CA ILE A 241 -15.05 -19.40 20.40
C ILE A 241 -16.21 -19.41 19.40
N GLY A 242 -17.23 -20.23 19.69
CA GLY A 242 -18.40 -20.46 18.82
C GLY A 242 -18.13 -21.35 17.61
N LEU A 243 -16.97 -22.03 17.55
CA LEU A 243 -16.65 -23.02 16.51
C LEU A 243 -15.81 -24.15 17.08
N SER A 244 -15.93 -25.33 16.47
CA SER A 244 -15.21 -26.53 16.88
C SER A 244 -13.77 -26.59 16.37
N ALA A 245 -13.42 -25.99 15.23
CA ALA A 245 -12.09 -26.14 14.63
C ALA A 245 -11.39 -24.79 14.35
N PRO A 246 -10.78 -24.14 15.35
CA PRO A 246 -10.05 -22.88 15.15
C PRO A 246 -8.80 -23.09 14.28
N THR A 247 -8.55 -22.14 13.38
CA THR A 247 -7.43 -22.18 12.41
C THR A 247 -6.28 -21.24 12.77
N ASP A 248 -6.51 -20.31 13.70
CA ASP A 248 -5.57 -19.31 14.17
C ASP A 248 -5.46 -19.37 15.69
N GLN A 249 -4.47 -18.69 16.28
CA GLN A 249 -4.29 -18.65 17.74
C GLN A 249 -5.60 -18.30 18.48
N LEU A 250 -6.39 -17.39 17.91
CA LEU A 250 -7.75 -17.10 18.35
C LEU A 250 -8.68 -16.96 17.13
N HIS A 251 -9.57 -17.92 16.94
CA HIS A 251 -10.61 -17.89 15.90
C HIS A 251 -11.97 -17.80 16.60
N VAL A 252 -12.72 -16.73 16.32
CA VAL A 252 -14.07 -16.52 16.86
C VAL A 252 -15.07 -16.50 15.72
N MET A 253 -16.02 -17.45 15.71
CA MET A 253 -17.07 -17.51 14.69
C MET A 253 -18.26 -16.68 15.16
N GLY A 254 -18.42 -15.52 14.54
CA GLY A 254 -19.50 -14.58 14.81
C GLY A 254 -18.99 -13.21 15.23
N SER A 255 -19.92 -12.34 15.54
CA SER A 255 -19.54 -11.00 15.96
C SER A 255 -18.82 -11.05 17.29
N VAL A 256 -17.55 -10.69 17.26
CA VAL A 256 -16.82 -10.47 18.50
C VAL A 256 -17.34 -9.17 19.10
N ARG A 257 -18.34 -9.30 19.97
CA ARG A 257 -18.80 -8.18 20.77
C ARG A 257 -17.67 -7.77 21.70
N ILE A 258 -17.03 -6.63 21.44
CA ILE A 258 -16.58 -5.81 22.59
C ILE A 258 -17.82 -5.11 23.10
N GLY A 259 -18.18 -5.33 24.35
CA GLY A 259 -19.18 -4.48 24.99
C GLY A 259 -20.04 -5.20 26.02
N ALA A 260 -20.44 -4.49 27.07
CA ALA A 260 -21.18 -4.99 28.23
C ALA A 260 -22.69 -5.22 27.94
N GLU A 261 -23.29 -6.12 28.71
CA GLU A 261 -24.63 -6.70 28.56
C GLU A 261 -25.73 -5.82 29.20
N SER A 262 -26.66 -5.24 28.43
CA SER A 262 -28.02 -4.90 28.88
C SER A 262 -28.93 -4.59 27.69
N TYR A 263 -30.20 -4.94 27.85
CA TYR A 263 -31.20 -5.15 26.79
C TYR A 263 -31.73 -3.86 26.14
N GLY A 264 -31.78 -3.87 24.80
CA GLY A 264 -32.75 -3.07 24.05
C GLY A 264 -32.23 -1.86 23.31
N ASP A 265 -31.17 -1.98 22.50
CA ASP A 265 -31.00 -1.19 21.27
C ASP A 265 -29.78 -1.63 20.44
N THR A 266 -29.93 -1.49 19.11
CA THR A 266 -28.98 -1.61 17.98
C THR A 266 -27.51 -1.99 18.28
N PHE A 267 -27.10 -3.18 17.83
CA PHE A 267 -25.76 -3.74 18.01
C PHE A 267 -24.68 -3.02 17.16
N ALA A 268 -23.59 -2.58 17.80
CA ALA A 268 -22.34 -2.23 17.11
C ALA A 268 -21.46 -3.48 17.01
N TYR A 269 -21.56 -4.16 15.89
CA TYR A 269 -20.53 -5.08 15.46
C TYR A 269 -19.36 -4.25 14.94
N LEU A 270 -18.16 -4.39 15.48
CA LEU A 270 -17.02 -4.27 14.57
C LEU A 270 -16.88 -5.69 14.08
N HIS A 271 -17.31 -5.81 12.85
CA HIS A 271 -16.36 -6.14 11.82
C HIS A 271 -15.05 -5.34 12.00
N LEU A 272 -14.10 -5.62 12.90
CA LEU A 272 -13.65 -6.76 13.70
C LEU A 272 -13.25 -6.37 15.20
N ARG A 273 -14.19 -5.97 16.13
CA ARG A 273 -14.18 -5.20 17.48
C ARG A 273 -14.22 -3.58 17.67
N PRO A 274 -15.36 -2.85 17.96
CA PRO A 274 -15.47 -1.37 17.79
C PRO A 274 -14.94 -0.60 18.98
N VAL A 275 -14.30 0.56 18.73
CA VAL A 275 -13.84 1.47 19.77
C VAL A 275 -14.28 2.88 19.43
N GLY A 276 -15.20 3.47 20.22
CA GLY A 276 -15.57 4.89 20.12
C GLY A 276 -16.59 5.27 19.03
N GLY A 277 -17.29 4.30 18.43
CA GLY A 277 -18.17 4.53 17.26
C GLY A 277 -17.41 4.52 15.93
N ASP A 278 -16.07 4.60 16.00
CA ASP A 278 -15.18 4.36 14.88
C ASP A 278 -15.18 2.86 14.52
N THR A 279 -15.20 2.55 13.22
CA THR A 279 -15.08 1.17 12.73
C THR A 279 -13.92 1.07 11.76
N TYR A 280 -12.79 0.48 12.19
CA TYR A 280 -11.55 0.47 11.40
C TYR A 280 -10.71 -0.80 11.53
N ILE A 281 -9.90 -1.02 10.50
CA ILE A 281 -8.78 -1.96 10.46
C ILE A 281 -7.51 -1.15 10.69
N ARG A 282 -6.64 -1.66 11.57
CA ARG A 282 -5.34 -1.04 11.90
C ARG A 282 -4.22 -2.01 11.54
N TRP A 283 -3.18 -1.49 10.91
CA TRP A 283 -1.96 -2.26 10.58
C TRP A 283 -0.78 -1.75 11.39
N GLY A 284 -0.04 -2.67 11.99
CA GLY A 284 1.22 -2.40 12.69
C GLY A 284 2.09 -3.66 12.69
N THR A 285 3.40 -3.49 12.77
CA THR A 285 4.33 -4.60 13.04
C THR A 285 4.84 -4.42 14.47
N GLY A 286 5.04 -5.52 15.22
CA GLY A 286 5.38 -5.44 16.65
C GLY A 286 6.73 -4.76 16.98
N GLN A 287 7.49 -4.29 15.98
CA GLN A 287 8.82 -3.66 16.13
C GLN A 287 8.91 -2.29 15.44
N GLU A 288 7.99 -1.92 14.55
CA GLU A 288 7.94 -0.62 13.89
C GLU A 288 6.54 -0.07 14.07
N GLY A 289 6.40 1.10 14.72
CA GLY A 289 5.12 1.69 15.12
C GLY A 289 4.02 1.72 14.04
N ASN A 290 2.80 2.03 14.47
CA ASN A 290 1.57 1.98 13.65
C ASN A 290 1.77 2.45 12.21
N LYS A 291 1.37 1.62 11.24
CA LYS A 291 1.47 1.94 9.82
C LYS A 291 0.25 2.76 9.35
N GLY A 292 -0.91 2.56 9.96
CA GLY A 292 -2.10 3.37 9.75
C GLY A 292 -3.41 2.66 10.11
N LEU A 293 -4.51 3.35 9.88
CA LEU A 293 -5.87 2.82 10.04
C LEU A 293 -6.77 3.24 8.88
N LEU A 294 -7.70 2.35 8.54
CA LEU A 294 -8.71 2.53 7.50
C LEU A 294 -10.08 2.20 8.07
N GLY A 295 -11.06 3.08 7.88
CA GLY A 295 -12.42 2.81 8.34
C GLY A 295 -13.32 4.03 8.38
N PHE A 296 -14.35 3.96 9.22
CA PHE A 296 -15.37 4.97 9.37
C PHE A 296 -15.19 5.70 10.70
N PRO A 297 -14.87 7.01 10.71
CA PRO A 297 -14.83 7.82 11.93
C PRO A 297 -16.23 7.99 12.52
N GLY A 298 -16.35 8.01 13.83
CA GLY A 298 -17.57 8.13 14.57
C GLY A 298 -18.22 9.49 14.37
N GLY A 299 -19.56 9.49 14.37
CA GLY A 299 -20.37 10.71 14.18
C GLY A 299 -20.43 11.21 12.73
N VAL A 300 -19.69 10.59 11.83
CA VAL A 300 -19.78 10.79 10.38
C VAL A 300 -19.82 9.42 9.70
N LYS A 301 -20.25 9.35 8.45
CA LYS A 301 -20.27 8.08 7.70
C LYS A 301 -19.26 8.10 6.56
N ASP A 302 -18.25 8.92 6.74
CA ASP A 302 -17.17 9.09 5.79
C ASP A 302 -16.24 7.87 5.83
N PHE A 303 -15.70 7.48 4.69
CA PHE A 303 -14.71 6.41 4.61
C PHE A 303 -13.30 7.01 4.53
N VAL A 304 -12.45 6.70 5.50
CA VAL A 304 -11.21 7.45 5.75
C VAL A 304 -10.01 6.53 5.93
N TYR A 305 -8.89 6.89 5.30
CA TYR A 305 -7.58 6.33 5.61
C TYR A 305 -6.66 7.38 6.23
N ARG A 306 -6.03 7.04 7.35
CA ARG A 306 -5.02 7.86 8.00
C ARG A 306 -3.71 7.08 8.16
N ALA A 307 -2.61 7.64 7.66
CA ALA A 307 -1.28 7.06 7.79
C ALA A 307 -0.66 7.42 9.14
N ASN A 308 0.15 6.50 9.68
CA ASN A 308 0.80 6.63 10.99
C ASN A 308 -0.17 6.97 12.14
N ALA A 309 -1.44 6.60 11.98
CA ALA A 309 -2.51 6.96 12.90
C ALA A 309 -2.81 5.79 13.85
N SER A 310 -3.12 6.13 15.10
CA SER A 310 -3.63 5.21 16.11
C SER A 310 -5.15 5.34 16.33
N SER A 311 -5.74 6.44 15.83
CA SER A 311 -7.16 6.83 15.88
C SER A 311 -7.54 7.74 14.68
N PHE A 312 -8.83 8.03 14.45
CA PHE A 312 -9.20 9.02 13.44
C PHE A 312 -8.84 10.48 13.79
N SER A 313 -8.26 10.73 14.98
CA SER A 313 -7.90 12.07 15.47
C SER A 313 -6.41 12.42 15.32
N ASP A 314 -5.54 11.43 15.06
CA ASP A 314 -4.09 11.58 14.93
C ASP A 314 -3.58 11.09 13.56
N GLY A 315 -2.27 11.18 13.32
CA GLY A 315 -1.68 10.86 12.03
C GLY A 315 -2.16 11.79 10.91
N ALA A 316 -1.72 11.50 9.69
CA ALA A 316 -2.09 12.30 8.52
C ALA A 316 -3.27 11.64 7.79
N GLU A 317 -4.34 12.40 7.55
CA GLU A 317 -5.40 11.92 6.66
C GLU A 317 -4.89 11.88 5.22
N VAL A 318 -4.85 10.69 4.67
CA VAL A 318 -4.35 10.46 3.31
C VAL A 318 -5.50 10.57 2.32
N PHE A 319 -6.65 9.96 2.63
CA PHE A 319 -7.85 10.16 1.84
C PHE A 319 -9.13 10.03 2.67
N ARG A 320 -10.21 10.61 2.14
CA ARG A 320 -11.58 10.53 2.65
C ARG A 320 -12.59 10.47 1.52
N ILE A 321 -13.63 9.67 1.67
CA ILE A 321 -14.86 9.74 0.86
C ILE A 321 -15.98 10.22 1.79
N LYS A 322 -16.60 11.36 1.47
CA LYS A 322 -17.74 11.85 2.26
C LYS A 322 -19.03 11.15 1.86
N GLU A 323 -19.82 10.66 2.82
CA GLU A 323 -21.08 9.95 2.51
C GLU A 323 -22.06 10.87 1.77
N ASN A 324 -22.32 12.06 2.32
CA ASN A 324 -23.39 12.94 1.85
C ASN A 324 -23.14 13.60 0.50
N SER A 325 -21.86 13.81 0.12
CA SER A 325 -21.50 14.47 -1.14
C SER A 325 -20.84 13.54 -2.15
N LEU A 326 -20.46 12.33 -1.74
CA LEU A 326 -19.65 11.39 -2.52
C LEU A 326 -18.31 12.00 -2.98
N ASN A 327 -17.83 13.02 -2.27
CA ASN A 327 -16.58 13.69 -2.60
C ASN A 327 -15.39 12.87 -2.10
N PHE A 328 -14.46 12.56 -3.01
CA PHE A 328 -13.20 11.91 -2.72
C PHE A 328 -12.08 12.96 -2.55
N GLY A 329 -11.59 13.08 -1.32
CA GLY A 329 -10.47 13.95 -0.95
C GLY A 329 -9.18 13.17 -0.79
N ILE A 330 -8.07 13.67 -1.35
CA ILE A 330 -6.71 13.20 -1.09
C ILE A 330 -5.94 14.33 -0.40
N GLY A 331 -5.38 14.03 0.78
CA GLY A 331 -4.63 14.99 1.60
C GLY A 331 -5.49 16.11 2.21
N THR A 332 -6.82 15.96 2.24
CA THR A 332 -7.74 16.95 2.84
C THR A 332 -8.96 16.30 3.51
N PRO A 333 -9.33 16.73 4.72
CA PRO A 333 -10.55 16.29 5.40
C PRO A 333 -11.81 17.02 4.95
N SER A 334 -11.68 18.05 4.12
CA SER A 334 -12.80 18.87 3.64
C SER A 334 -12.80 18.95 2.11
N PRO A 335 -13.04 17.83 1.40
CA PRO A 335 -13.16 17.86 -0.06
C PRO A 335 -14.39 18.68 -0.49
N ILE A 336 -14.15 19.77 -1.22
CA ILE A 336 -15.19 20.68 -1.70
C ILE A 336 -15.74 20.28 -3.08
N GLU A 337 -15.07 19.36 -3.77
CA GLU A 337 -15.43 18.84 -5.09
C GLU A 337 -15.40 17.31 -5.10
N ARG A 338 -16.00 16.71 -6.14
CA ARG A 338 -16.08 15.25 -6.30
C ARG A 338 -14.70 14.58 -6.22
N PHE A 339 -13.68 15.23 -6.75
CA PHE A 339 -12.28 14.82 -6.59
C PHE A 339 -11.44 16.04 -6.18
N HIS A 340 -11.02 16.09 -4.92
CA HIS A 340 -10.20 17.17 -4.37
C HIS A 340 -8.85 16.62 -3.91
N VAL A 341 -7.78 16.95 -4.62
CA VAL A 341 -6.39 16.66 -4.19
C VAL A 341 -5.79 17.95 -3.61
N ALA A 342 -5.51 17.97 -2.30
CA ALA A 342 -4.93 19.13 -1.62
C ALA A 342 -3.39 19.10 -1.55
N THR A 343 -2.79 18.01 -2.00
CA THR A 343 -1.35 17.84 -2.18
C THR A 343 -0.99 17.83 -3.66
N SER A 344 0.31 17.93 -3.98
CA SER A 344 0.74 17.82 -5.37
C SER A 344 0.36 16.44 -5.97
N LEU A 345 -0.10 16.45 -7.22
CA LEU A 345 -0.47 15.26 -7.98
C LEU A 345 0.61 14.96 -9.02
N LEU A 346 1.19 13.76 -8.98
CA LEU A 346 2.14 13.27 -9.97
C LEU A 346 1.55 12.07 -10.72
N ILE A 347 1.48 12.17 -12.04
CA ILE A 347 1.21 11.06 -12.96
C ILE A 347 2.51 10.78 -13.71
N SER A 348 3.03 9.57 -13.59
CA SER A 348 4.35 9.22 -14.11
C SER A 348 4.52 7.71 -14.26
N SER A 349 5.38 7.26 -15.18
CA SER A 349 5.79 5.85 -15.28
C SER A 349 6.85 5.45 -14.24
N ASP A 350 7.58 6.43 -13.71
CA ASP A 350 8.60 6.28 -12.66
C ASP A 350 8.71 7.55 -11.81
N SER A 351 9.63 7.62 -10.84
CA SER A 351 9.75 8.81 -9.98
C SER A 351 10.49 10.00 -10.62
N ALA A 352 11.08 9.84 -11.81
CA ALA A 352 11.96 10.83 -12.43
C ALA A 352 11.37 11.48 -13.70
N ASN A 353 10.43 10.81 -14.38
CA ASN A 353 9.90 11.18 -15.69
C ASN A 353 8.40 11.53 -15.65
N PRO A 354 8.01 12.70 -15.11
CA PRO A 354 6.60 13.07 -14.97
C PRO A 354 5.90 13.20 -16.32
N ILE A 355 4.73 12.57 -16.45
CA ILE A 355 3.79 12.84 -17.56
C ILE A 355 3.02 14.13 -17.24
N LEU A 356 2.43 14.21 -16.05
CA LEU A 356 1.72 15.38 -15.55
C LEU A 356 2.06 15.57 -14.06
N PHE A 357 2.42 16.78 -13.69
CA PHE A 357 2.65 17.18 -12.32
C PHE A 357 1.85 18.44 -12.00
N VAL A 358 0.93 18.37 -11.04
CA VAL A 358 0.21 19.53 -10.52
C VAL A 358 0.78 19.86 -9.15
N SER A 359 1.48 20.99 -9.05
CA SER A 359 2.11 21.43 -7.80
C SER A 359 1.16 22.29 -6.99
N THR A 360 0.77 21.83 -5.80
CA THR A 360 -0.03 22.66 -4.88
C THR A 360 0.80 23.73 -4.16
N GLY A 361 2.13 23.57 -4.11
CA GLY A 361 3.04 24.55 -3.50
C GLY A 361 3.29 25.78 -4.37
N THR A 362 3.31 25.62 -5.70
CA THR A 362 3.51 26.73 -6.65
C THR A 362 2.25 27.12 -7.42
N GLY A 363 1.21 26.28 -7.41
CA GLY A 363 0.00 26.48 -8.22
C GLY A 363 0.22 26.26 -9.72
N ASN A 364 1.32 25.59 -10.08
CA ASN A 364 1.75 25.37 -11.46
C ASN A 364 1.52 23.93 -11.90
N ILE A 365 1.27 23.76 -13.21
CA ILE A 365 1.13 22.48 -13.89
C ILE A 365 2.37 22.25 -14.75
N GLY A 366 3.09 21.16 -14.50
CA GLY A 366 4.18 20.66 -15.32
C GLY A 366 3.72 19.50 -16.19
N ALA A 367 4.00 19.52 -17.49
CA ALA A 367 3.93 18.34 -18.34
C ALA A 367 5.35 18.02 -18.80
N GLY A 368 5.88 16.85 -18.43
CA GLY A 368 7.28 16.50 -18.68
C GLY A 368 8.30 17.04 -17.65
N THR A 369 7.88 17.82 -16.64
CA THR A 369 8.78 18.39 -15.61
C THR A 369 8.20 18.39 -14.20
N LEU A 370 9.05 18.13 -13.20
CA LEU A 370 8.72 18.22 -11.76
C LEU A 370 8.93 19.63 -11.19
N SER A 371 9.56 20.52 -11.95
CA SER A 371 9.89 21.89 -11.53
C SER A 371 9.28 22.93 -12.48
N PRO A 372 7.94 23.04 -12.55
CA PRO A 372 7.29 23.99 -13.44
C PRO A 372 7.56 25.44 -13.01
N SER A 373 8.19 26.24 -13.89
CA SER A 373 8.56 27.64 -13.65
C SER A 373 7.45 28.64 -14.03
N ALA A 374 6.35 28.15 -14.61
CA ALA A 374 5.19 28.93 -15.01
C ALA A 374 3.90 28.13 -14.74
N ARG A 375 2.73 28.81 -14.77
CA ARG A 375 1.41 28.20 -14.51
C ARG A 375 1.16 26.92 -15.31
N LEU A 376 1.60 26.90 -16.56
CA LEU A 376 1.71 25.70 -17.38
C LEU A 376 3.13 25.67 -17.94
N HIS A 377 3.93 24.70 -17.51
CA HIS A 377 5.28 24.46 -18.03
C HIS A 377 5.29 23.11 -18.72
N VAL A 378 5.37 23.13 -20.04
CA VAL A 378 5.47 21.91 -20.85
C VAL A 378 6.92 21.77 -21.31
N THR A 379 7.56 20.66 -20.97
CA THR A 379 8.90 20.30 -21.45
C THR A 379 8.79 19.03 -22.28
N GLY A 380 9.28 19.06 -23.51
CA GLY A 380 9.32 17.86 -24.34
C GLY A 380 10.36 16.86 -23.80
N SER A 381 9.92 15.63 -23.55
CA SER A 381 10.82 14.48 -23.42
C SER A 381 11.33 14.09 -24.82
N SER A 382 12.49 13.45 -24.90
CA SER A 382 13.31 13.28 -26.10
C SER A 382 12.58 13.10 -27.46
N VAL A 383 12.70 14.13 -28.31
CA VAL A 383 12.79 14.11 -29.80
C VAL A 383 11.49 14.26 -30.62
N LEU A 384 10.26 13.95 -30.16
CA LEU A 384 9.12 13.92 -31.11
C LEU A 384 7.80 14.60 -30.71
N ASP A 385 7.63 15.10 -29.47
CA ASP A 385 6.32 15.57 -29.03
C ASP A 385 6.22 17.11 -29.00
N PRO A 386 5.65 17.76 -30.05
CA PRO A 386 5.33 19.19 -29.99
C PRO A 386 4.22 19.47 -28.97
N LEU A 387 4.20 20.69 -28.41
CA LEU A 387 3.01 21.18 -27.72
C LEU A 387 1.96 21.52 -28.78
N ILE A 388 0.84 20.80 -28.79
CA ILE A 388 -0.27 20.99 -29.73
C ILE A 388 -1.52 21.46 -28.99
N LEU A 389 -2.18 22.51 -29.48
CA LEU A 389 -3.58 22.82 -29.19
C LEU A 389 -4.39 22.56 -30.46
N SER A 390 -5.39 21.67 -30.37
CA SER A 390 -6.29 21.32 -31.48
C SER A 390 -7.75 21.57 -31.10
N THR A 391 -8.60 21.85 -32.10
CA THR A 391 -10.06 22.01 -31.92
C THR A 391 -10.84 20.72 -32.21
N GLY A 392 -10.15 19.65 -32.64
CA GLY A 392 -10.75 18.35 -32.93
C GLY A 392 -9.82 17.19 -32.66
N ALA A 393 -10.38 15.98 -32.61
CA ALA A 393 -9.66 14.75 -32.29
C ALA A 393 -8.78 14.20 -33.43
N GLN A 394 -8.86 14.79 -34.63
CA GLN A 394 -8.14 14.30 -35.83
C GLN A 394 -6.85 15.09 -36.06
N ALA A 395 -5.79 14.38 -36.47
CA ALA A 395 -4.55 14.98 -36.95
C ALA A 395 -4.82 15.85 -38.19
N GLY A 396 -4.26 17.06 -38.25
CA GLY A 396 -4.46 18.02 -39.34
C GLY A 396 -5.35 19.24 -39.02
N ALA A 397 -5.94 19.30 -37.83
CA ALA A 397 -6.78 20.42 -37.35
C ALA A 397 -6.13 21.23 -36.19
N GLU A 398 -4.81 21.19 -36.10
CA GLU A 398 -4.00 21.84 -35.06
C GLU A 398 -4.06 23.37 -35.20
N VAL A 399 -4.47 24.04 -34.12
CA VAL A 399 -4.57 25.50 -34.03
C VAL A 399 -3.23 26.12 -33.69
N LEU A 400 -2.50 25.52 -32.75
CA LEU A 400 -1.17 25.96 -32.34
C LEU A 400 -0.27 24.74 -32.19
N VAL A 401 0.91 24.77 -32.80
CA VAL A 401 1.95 23.75 -32.69
C VAL A 401 3.23 24.43 -32.27
N VAL A 402 3.84 24.01 -31.16
CA VAL A 402 5.18 24.46 -30.76
C VAL A 402 6.11 23.27 -30.79
N LYS A 403 7.01 23.25 -31.77
CA LYS A 403 8.03 22.21 -31.92
C LYS A 403 9.18 22.38 -30.94
N LYS A 404 9.92 21.30 -30.73
CA LYS A 404 11.14 21.29 -29.90
C LYS A 404 12.23 22.23 -30.41
N ASP A 405 12.33 22.44 -31.73
CA ASP A 405 13.29 23.38 -32.34
C ASP A 405 12.86 24.86 -32.17
N GLY A 406 11.75 25.11 -31.47
CA GLY A 406 11.19 26.43 -31.19
C GLY A 406 10.34 27.01 -32.31
N ASN A 407 10.03 26.23 -33.36
CA ASN A 407 9.13 26.69 -34.41
C ASN A 407 7.67 26.63 -33.93
N VAL A 408 6.97 27.75 -34.08
CA VAL A 408 5.57 27.92 -33.70
C VAL A 408 4.70 27.98 -34.96
N GLY A 409 3.80 27.02 -35.12
CA GLY A 409 2.79 26.97 -36.18
C GLY A 409 1.42 27.41 -35.67
N ILE A 410 0.71 28.27 -36.41
CA ILE A 410 -0.70 28.60 -36.18
C ILE A 410 -1.50 28.16 -37.40
N GLY A 411 -2.41 27.19 -37.24
CA GLY A 411 -3.15 26.56 -38.35
C GLY A 411 -2.29 25.65 -39.25
N LEU A 412 -1.15 25.18 -38.73
CA LEU A 412 -0.18 24.32 -39.42
C LEU A 412 0.28 23.19 -38.51
N THR A 413 0.47 22.00 -39.06
CA THR A 413 1.00 20.83 -38.33
C THR A 413 2.52 20.75 -38.35
N ASN A 414 3.17 21.34 -39.36
CA ASN A 414 4.60 21.22 -39.60
C ASN A 414 5.24 22.59 -39.93
N PRO A 415 5.29 23.54 -38.98
CA PRO A 415 5.89 24.86 -39.21
C PRO A 415 7.37 24.73 -39.63
N THR A 416 7.77 25.44 -40.70
CA THR A 416 9.17 25.47 -41.18
C THR A 416 9.91 26.75 -40.79
N TYR A 417 9.21 27.72 -40.22
CA TYR A 417 9.75 28.98 -39.71
C TYR A 417 9.51 29.14 -38.20
N LYS A 418 10.22 30.09 -37.58
CA LYS A 418 10.07 30.37 -36.14
C LYS A 418 8.65 30.75 -35.73
N LEU A 419 7.95 31.49 -36.60
CA LEU A 419 6.50 31.70 -36.54
C LEU A 419 5.95 31.47 -37.95
N ASP A 420 5.09 30.46 -38.09
CA ASP A 420 4.49 30.05 -39.36
C ASP A 420 2.97 30.06 -39.19
N VAL A 421 2.26 30.90 -39.95
CA VAL A 421 0.82 31.13 -39.78
C VAL A 421 0.11 30.84 -41.09
N ASN A 422 -0.76 29.82 -41.10
CA ASN A 422 -1.65 29.54 -42.22
C ASN A 422 -2.94 30.36 -42.06
N GLY A 423 -2.89 31.62 -42.49
CA GLY A 423 -4.01 32.56 -42.43
C GLY A 423 -3.56 34.01 -42.31
N ASN A 424 -4.50 34.89 -41.96
CA ASN A 424 -4.24 36.31 -41.75
C ASN A 424 -3.76 36.57 -40.32
N THR A 425 -2.63 37.26 -40.16
CA THR A 425 -2.15 37.74 -38.87
C THR A 425 -2.54 39.20 -38.66
N ARG A 426 -3.34 39.48 -37.62
CA ARG A 426 -3.64 40.86 -37.21
C ARG A 426 -2.72 41.24 -36.05
N ALA A 427 -1.76 42.13 -36.29
CA ALA A 427 -1.02 42.81 -35.23
C ALA A 427 -1.71 44.14 -34.93
N SER A 428 -2.08 44.38 -33.67
CA SER A 428 -2.63 45.67 -33.23
C SER A 428 -1.55 46.73 -32.98
N GLY A 429 -0.28 46.36 -33.17
CA GLY A 429 0.90 47.22 -33.13
C GLY A 429 1.88 46.84 -34.24
N PHE A 430 3.11 47.33 -34.17
CA PHE A 430 4.13 47.08 -35.20
C PHE A 430 4.58 45.62 -35.24
N LEU A 431 4.58 45.02 -36.45
CA LEU A 431 5.25 43.74 -36.70
C LEU A 431 6.73 44.01 -36.94
N LYS A 432 7.55 43.85 -35.91
CA LYS A 432 9.01 43.96 -36.02
C LYS A 432 9.60 42.68 -36.61
N VAL A 433 10.32 42.79 -37.73
CA VAL A 433 11.05 41.69 -38.38
C VAL A 433 12.54 42.05 -38.39
N GLY A 434 13.35 41.47 -37.49
CA GLY A 434 14.80 41.73 -37.37
C GLY A 434 15.43 41.34 -36.01
N ASN A 435 16.76 41.19 -35.95
CA ASN A 435 17.51 40.66 -34.78
C ASN A 435 18.07 41.75 -33.83
N THR A 436 17.97 43.04 -34.17
CA THR A 436 18.47 44.15 -33.34
C THR A 436 17.48 45.31 -33.29
N ALA A 437 17.73 46.31 -32.45
CA ALA A 437 16.86 47.49 -32.31
C ALA A 437 16.79 48.37 -33.57
N SER A 438 17.71 48.19 -34.54
CA SER A 438 17.99 49.21 -35.57
C SER A 438 17.86 48.73 -37.02
N GLU A 439 17.46 47.48 -37.26
CA GLU A 439 17.39 46.90 -38.62
C GLU A 439 16.07 46.14 -38.82
N SER A 440 14.96 46.87 -38.97
CA SER A 440 13.69 46.25 -39.35
C SER A 440 13.08 46.92 -40.57
N ILE A 441 12.78 46.13 -41.60
CA ILE A 441 11.91 46.55 -42.68
C ILE A 441 10.48 46.36 -42.21
N GLN A 442 9.79 47.49 -42.05
CA GLN A 442 8.41 47.55 -41.63
C GLN A 442 7.52 47.49 -42.88
N PHE A 443 6.89 46.33 -43.11
CA PHE A 443 5.90 46.16 -44.17
C PHE A 443 4.51 46.06 -43.56
N GLU A 444 3.78 47.17 -43.64
CA GLU A 444 2.36 47.16 -43.37
C GLU A 444 1.62 46.67 -44.62
N PRO A 445 0.74 45.66 -44.53
CA PRO A 445 -0.07 45.19 -45.65
C PRO A 445 -0.83 46.38 -46.25
N GLN A 446 -0.98 46.45 -47.58
CA GLN A 446 -2.23 45.89 -48.07
C GLN A 446 -2.24 45.26 -49.46
N GLY A 447 -1.24 44.43 -49.76
CA GLY A 447 -1.00 43.51 -50.90
C GLY A 447 -2.07 42.95 -51.86
N ALA A 448 -3.35 43.30 -51.77
CA ALA A 448 -3.93 43.79 -53.02
C ALA A 448 -3.13 45.07 -53.38
N TYR A 449 -1.86 44.90 -53.83
CA TYR A 449 -0.70 45.82 -53.69
C TYR A 449 -0.41 46.26 -52.24
N HIS A 450 0.82 46.30 -51.71
CA HIS A 450 1.05 47.06 -50.46
C HIS A 450 0.78 48.54 -50.76
N ARG A 451 -0.48 48.97 -50.68
CA ARG A 451 -0.87 50.34 -50.92
C ARG A 451 -0.45 51.10 -49.68
N ILE A 452 0.74 51.68 -49.73
CA ILE A 452 1.00 52.89 -48.98
C ILE A 452 0.17 53.96 -49.72
N SER A 453 -1.02 54.29 -49.22
CA SER A 453 -1.81 55.38 -49.79
C SER A 453 -1.40 56.66 -49.09
N TYR A 454 -0.70 57.54 -49.79
CA TYR A 454 -0.08 58.72 -49.20
C TYR A 454 -0.44 59.98 -50.02
N THR A 455 -0.67 61.11 -49.36
CA THR A 455 -0.48 62.44 -50.00
C THR A 455 1.01 62.71 -50.19
N GLN A 456 1.86 62.09 -49.35
CA GLN A 456 3.32 62.16 -49.41
C GLN A 456 4.03 60.94 -48.76
N LEU A 457 5.01 60.32 -49.42
CA LEU A 457 5.89 59.25 -48.86
C LEU A 457 7.33 59.77 -48.82
N ARG A 458 8.04 59.60 -47.70
CA ARG A 458 9.38 60.19 -47.51
C ARG A 458 10.40 59.19 -46.95
N PHE A 459 11.61 59.25 -47.48
CA PHE A 459 12.79 58.55 -46.98
C PHE A 459 13.73 59.60 -46.38
N TYR A 460 13.86 59.59 -45.05
CA TYR A 460 14.56 60.61 -44.27
C TYR A 460 15.87 60.05 -43.70
N ASP A 461 16.93 60.84 -43.75
CA ASP A 461 18.19 60.53 -43.06
C ASP A 461 18.29 61.33 -41.76
N TYR A 462 18.20 60.64 -40.64
CA TYR A 462 18.28 61.22 -39.30
C TYR A 462 19.66 61.79 -38.97
N SER A 463 20.72 61.27 -39.56
CA SER A 463 22.09 61.74 -39.28
C SER A 463 22.37 63.11 -39.87
N THR A 464 21.72 63.43 -40.99
CA THR A 464 21.89 64.69 -41.72
C THR A 464 20.69 65.62 -41.66
N SER A 465 19.61 65.21 -40.98
CA SER A 465 18.33 65.91 -40.87
C SER A 465 17.74 66.33 -42.22
N ASN A 466 17.87 65.45 -43.23
CA ASN A 466 17.52 65.77 -44.60
C ASN A 466 16.58 64.73 -45.23
N GLU A 467 15.65 65.24 -46.04
CA GLU A 467 14.73 64.43 -46.84
C GLU A 467 15.47 63.92 -48.08
N MET A 468 15.78 62.63 -48.11
CA MET A 468 16.54 62.02 -49.21
C MET A 468 15.65 61.84 -50.45
N VAL A 469 14.48 61.23 -50.27
CA VAL A 469 13.53 60.96 -51.35
C VAL A 469 12.10 61.25 -50.88
N THR A 470 11.40 62.13 -51.60
CA THR A 470 10.01 62.52 -51.36
C THR A 470 9.15 62.13 -52.56
N PHE A 471 8.04 61.45 -52.34
CA PHE A 471 7.00 61.24 -53.34
C PHE A 471 5.82 62.17 -52.98
N ASN A 472 5.52 63.21 -53.78
CA ASN A 472 4.50 64.25 -53.52
C ASN A 472 3.71 64.58 -54.80
N ASP A 473 2.37 64.53 -54.75
CA ASP A 473 1.48 64.76 -55.91
C ASP A 473 1.83 63.96 -57.18
N GLY A 474 2.29 62.70 -57.00
CA GLY A 474 2.72 61.82 -58.09
C GLY A 474 4.11 62.10 -58.65
N ASN A 475 4.82 63.08 -58.08
CA ASN A 475 6.18 63.44 -58.44
C ASN A 475 7.19 62.90 -57.42
N VAL A 476 8.41 62.62 -57.89
CA VAL A 476 9.55 62.23 -57.05
C VAL A 476 10.49 63.42 -56.86
N GLY A 477 10.57 63.94 -55.64
CA GLY A 477 11.59 64.89 -55.20
C GLY A 477 12.80 64.16 -54.61
N ILE A 478 14.02 64.53 -54.99
CA ILE A 478 15.26 64.08 -54.34
C ILE A 478 15.95 65.33 -53.80
N GLY A 479 16.14 65.42 -52.47
CA GLY A 479 16.67 66.63 -51.80
C GLY A 479 15.72 67.84 -51.78
N THR A 480 14.44 67.67 -52.13
CA THR A 480 13.41 68.73 -52.06
C THR A 480 12.04 68.18 -51.71
N THR A 481 11.27 69.01 -51.02
CA THR A 481 9.92 68.71 -50.54
C THR A 481 8.80 69.22 -51.46
N ASN A 482 9.11 70.13 -52.40
CA ASN A 482 8.15 70.73 -53.33
C ASN A 482 8.54 70.43 -54.80
N PRO A 483 8.39 69.17 -55.26
CA PRO A 483 8.71 68.81 -56.63
C PRO A 483 7.78 69.53 -57.63
N LEU A 484 8.37 70.30 -58.55
CA LEU A 484 7.61 71.04 -59.58
C LEU A 484 7.33 70.20 -60.85
N ARG A 485 7.82 68.95 -60.90
CA ARG A 485 7.82 68.01 -62.05
C ARG A 485 7.90 66.55 -61.59
N PRO A 486 7.56 65.54 -62.44
CA PRO A 486 7.61 64.10 -62.11
C PRO A 486 8.91 63.60 -61.48
N LEU A 487 10.04 64.21 -61.81
CA LEU A 487 11.29 64.07 -61.08
C LEU A 487 11.88 65.47 -60.85
N HIS A 488 12.06 65.89 -59.59
CA HIS A 488 12.72 67.14 -59.21
C HIS A 488 13.89 66.80 -58.27
N VAL A 489 15.11 66.87 -58.78
CA VAL A 489 16.32 66.78 -57.95
C VAL A 489 16.76 68.20 -57.59
N ASN A 490 16.80 68.51 -56.30
CA ASN A 490 17.31 69.76 -55.79
C ASN A 490 18.77 69.59 -55.35
N GLY A 491 19.67 70.13 -56.16
CA GLY A 491 21.09 69.84 -56.11
C GLY A 491 21.56 69.09 -57.36
N SER A 492 22.77 68.54 -57.30
CA SER A 492 23.39 67.85 -58.43
C SER A 492 22.85 66.43 -58.57
N ALA A 493 22.16 66.15 -59.66
CA ALA A 493 21.93 64.78 -60.11
C ALA A 493 23.17 64.31 -60.90
N ALA A 494 23.93 63.37 -60.35
CA ALA A 494 25.03 62.75 -61.07
C ALA A 494 24.51 61.52 -61.82
N ASN A 495 24.63 61.52 -63.14
CA ASN A 495 24.68 60.29 -63.90
C ASN A 495 26.15 59.92 -64.07
N THR A 496 26.70 59.17 -63.10
CA THR A 496 28.15 58.99 -62.94
C THR A 496 28.81 58.26 -64.11
N THR A 497 28.06 57.43 -64.84
CA THR A 497 28.60 56.60 -65.93
C THR A 497 27.74 56.59 -67.20
N GLY A 498 26.60 57.30 -67.20
CA GLY A 498 25.69 57.40 -68.34
C GLY A 498 25.44 58.83 -68.80
N VAL A 499 24.79 58.96 -69.95
CA VAL A 499 24.21 60.23 -70.43
C VAL A 499 22.72 60.21 -70.08
N TRP A 500 22.10 61.37 -69.87
CA TRP A 500 20.64 61.46 -69.94
C TRP A 500 20.25 61.24 -71.41
N ASP A 501 20.06 59.99 -71.80
CA ASP A 501 19.69 59.66 -73.17
C ASP A 501 18.32 60.28 -73.50
N VAL A 502 18.30 61.06 -74.57
CA VAL A 502 17.07 61.64 -75.10
C VAL A 502 16.65 60.80 -76.30
N LEU A 503 15.45 60.24 -76.24
CA LEU A 503 14.87 59.45 -77.33
C LEU A 503 14.76 60.32 -78.60
N SER A 504 15.54 59.98 -79.64
CA SER A 504 15.72 60.81 -80.84
C SER A 504 15.46 60.06 -82.15
N ASP A 505 14.66 58.98 -82.10
CA ASP A 505 14.35 58.11 -83.24
C ASP A 505 13.46 58.82 -84.30
N VAL A 506 13.83 58.73 -85.58
CA VAL A 506 13.09 59.35 -86.69
C VAL A 506 11.64 58.83 -86.80
N ARG A 507 11.38 57.58 -86.42
CA ARG A 507 10.04 56.97 -86.46
C ARG A 507 9.06 57.59 -85.46
N LEU A 508 9.61 58.26 -84.45
CA LEU A 508 8.85 58.95 -83.40
C LEU A 508 8.78 60.46 -83.66
N LYS A 509 9.29 60.94 -84.80
CA LYS A 509 9.31 62.35 -85.20
C LYS A 509 8.48 62.56 -86.47
N THR A 510 7.72 63.64 -86.51
CA THR A 510 6.98 64.11 -87.70
C THR A 510 7.21 65.62 -87.87
N GLY A 511 6.97 66.15 -89.06
CA GLY A 511 7.19 67.59 -89.36
C GLY A 511 8.66 68.00 -89.36
N ILE A 512 9.56 67.12 -89.79
CA ILE A 512 11.01 67.38 -89.83
C ILE A 512 11.32 68.38 -90.94
N ALA A 513 11.86 69.55 -90.59
CA ALA A 513 12.27 70.59 -91.52
C ALA A 513 13.66 71.16 -91.14
N PRO A 514 14.46 71.65 -92.10
CA PRO A 514 15.71 72.35 -91.81
C PRO A 514 15.46 73.58 -90.95
N LEU A 515 16.37 73.87 -90.01
CA LEU A 515 16.34 75.12 -89.26
C LEU A 515 16.89 76.25 -90.13
N THR A 516 16.16 77.35 -90.23
CA THR A 516 16.58 78.54 -90.98
C THR A 516 16.74 79.76 -90.07
N SER A 517 17.58 80.70 -90.49
CA SER A 517 17.92 81.93 -89.77
C SER A 517 18.50 81.64 -88.39
N SER A 518 19.21 80.52 -88.26
CA SER A 518 19.76 80.04 -86.99
C SER A 518 20.85 80.98 -86.48
N LEU A 519 21.72 81.49 -87.37
CA LEU A 519 22.75 82.48 -87.02
C LEU A 519 22.12 83.79 -86.57
N GLU A 520 21.08 84.27 -87.27
CA GLU A 520 20.39 85.48 -86.87
C GLU A 520 19.75 85.34 -85.49
N LYS A 521 19.10 84.21 -85.22
CA LYS A 521 18.50 83.89 -83.91
C LYS A 521 19.57 83.84 -82.82
N VAL A 522 20.68 83.12 -83.03
CA VAL A 522 21.79 83.05 -82.07
C VAL A 522 22.40 84.43 -81.82
N ARG A 523 22.60 85.25 -82.86
CA ARG A 523 23.13 86.62 -82.72
C ARG A 523 22.24 87.56 -81.89
N LYS A 524 20.93 87.29 -81.82
CA LYS A 524 19.98 88.05 -81.01
C LYS A 524 19.96 87.60 -79.55
N LEU A 525 20.43 86.40 -79.24
CA LEU A 525 20.52 85.92 -77.85
C LEU A 525 21.61 86.69 -77.10
N LYS A 526 21.34 86.99 -75.83
CA LYS A 526 22.28 87.68 -74.95
C LYS A 526 22.68 86.77 -73.81
N GLY A 527 23.95 86.38 -73.78
CA GLY A 527 24.56 85.79 -72.61
C GLY A 527 24.66 86.82 -71.50
N VAL A 528 24.19 86.49 -70.30
CA VAL A 528 24.26 87.36 -69.12
C VAL A 528 24.90 86.61 -67.96
N SER A 529 25.52 87.36 -67.05
CA SER A 529 25.83 86.85 -65.72
C SER A 529 24.83 87.40 -64.72
N PHE A 530 24.40 86.59 -63.77
CA PHE A 530 23.39 86.99 -62.79
C PHE A 530 23.60 86.29 -61.45
N TYR A 531 22.92 86.81 -60.43
CA TYR A 531 22.76 86.19 -59.12
C TYR A 531 21.28 85.84 -58.95
N TRP A 532 20.98 84.69 -58.36
CA TRP A 532 19.62 84.36 -58.00
C TRP A 532 19.14 85.29 -56.88
N LYS A 533 17.93 85.82 -57.03
CA LYS A 533 17.24 86.50 -55.93
C LYS A 533 16.64 85.41 -55.05
N ASP A 534 16.97 85.41 -53.76
CA ASP A 534 16.51 84.41 -52.79
C ASP A 534 16.86 82.95 -53.21
N PRO A 535 18.17 82.62 -53.27
CA PRO A 535 18.65 81.32 -53.77
C PRO A 535 18.12 80.12 -52.98
N GLU A 536 17.88 80.28 -51.68
CA GLU A 536 17.34 79.23 -50.80
C GLU A 536 15.94 78.76 -51.23
N ARG A 537 15.08 79.69 -51.66
CA ARG A 537 13.71 79.38 -52.11
C ARG A 537 13.64 78.41 -53.29
N ILE A 538 14.65 78.42 -54.15
CA ILE A 538 14.73 77.59 -55.36
C ILE A 538 15.82 76.53 -55.27
N GLY A 539 16.49 76.42 -54.12
CA GLY A 539 17.58 75.48 -53.89
C GLY A 539 18.80 75.69 -54.81
N ALA A 540 19.05 76.94 -55.21
CA ALA A 540 20.20 77.31 -56.01
C ALA A 540 21.36 77.79 -55.13
N ASP A 541 22.60 77.72 -55.63
CA ASP A 541 23.76 78.32 -54.95
C ASP A 541 23.77 79.86 -55.07
N SER A 542 24.31 80.55 -54.06
CA SER A 542 24.35 82.03 -53.96
C SER A 542 25.43 82.69 -54.83
N GLY A 543 26.28 81.90 -55.48
CA GLY A 543 27.35 82.35 -56.35
C GLY A 543 26.89 83.04 -57.64
N LYS A 544 27.87 83.52 -58.41
CA LYS A 544 27.66 84.17 -59.71
C LYS A 544 27.44 83.10 -60.78
N HIS A 545 26.29 83.15 -61.44
CA HIS A 545 25.92 82.21 -62.51
C HIS A 545 26.00 82.90 -63.89
N ILE A 546 26.18 82.10 -64.94
CA ILE A 546 26.13 82.55 -66.35
C ILE A 546 25.00 81.81 -67.05
N GLY A 547 24.19 82.52 -67.82
CA GLY A 547 23.11 81.91 -68.57
C GLY A 547 22.41 82.90 -69.51
N LEU A 548 21.18 82.56 -69.84
CA LEU A 548 20.28 83.38 -70.67
C LEU A 548 19.06 83.76 -69.85
N ILE A 549 18.46 84.91 -70.14
CA ILE A 549 17.19 85.31 -69.53
C ILE A 549 16.04 84.73 -70.36
N ALA A 550 15.20 83.89 -69.74
CA ALA A 550 14.14 83.16 -70.42
C ALA A 550 13.18 84.08 -71.20
N GLN A 551 12.83 85.24 -70.63
CA GLN A 551 11.96 86.24 -71.25
C GLN A 551 12.57 86.87 -72.52
N GLU A 552 13.90 86.96 -72.60
CA GLU A 552 14.59 87.45 -73.80
C GLU A 552 14.68 86.36 -74.87
N VAL A 553 14.96 85.12 -74.45
CA VAL A 553 14.98 83.96 -75.34
C VAL A 553 13.61 83.73 -75.96
N GLU A 554 12.52 83.88 -75.21
CA GLU A 554 11.15 83.64 -75.68
C GLU A 554 10.78 84.46 -76.91
N LYS A 555 11.29 85.70 -77.03
CA LYS A 555 11.05 86.58 -78.18
C LYS A 555 11.73 86.09 -79.47
N ILE A 556 12.73 85.23 -79.34
CA ILE A 556 13.60 84.78 -80.44
C ILE A 556 13.33 83.30 -80.75
N MET A 557 13.22 82.48 -79.70
CA MET A 557 12.97 81.05 -79.72
C MET A 557 11.96 80.70 -78.62
N PRO A 558 10.66 80.97 -78.84
CA PRO A 558 9.61 80.71 -77.85
C PRO A 558 9.53 79.24 -77.44
N GLN A 559 9.89 78.32 -78.35
CA GLN A 559 9.85 76.88 -78.09
C GLN A 559 10.84 76.40 -77.02
N TRP A 560 11.88 77.18 -76.71
CA TRP A 560 12.82 76.87 -75.62
C TRP A 560 12.35 77.32 -74.26
N VAL A 561 11.27 78.09 -74.21
CA VAL A 561 10.79 78.68 -72.96
C VAL A 561 9.51 78.00 -72.55
N LYS A 562 9.50 77.45 -71.33
CA LYS A 562 8.31 76.90 -70.70
C LYS A 562 7.96 77.75 -69.50
N GLU A 563 6.70 78.11 -69.38
CA GLU A 563 6.18 78.83 -68.22
C GLU A 563 5.58 77.83 -67.23
N ASP A 564 5.87 77.99 -65.94
CA ASP A 564 5.21 77.21 -64.90
C ASP A 564 3.91 77.87 -64.42
N LYS A 565 3.20 77.16 -63.53
CA LYS A 565 1.91 77.60 -62.96
C LYS A 565 1.96 78.94 -62.21
N ASN A 566 3.14 79.42 -61.83
CA ASN A 566 3.35 80.66 -61.10
C ASN A 566 3.87 81.79 -62.01
N GLY A 567 3.96 81.56 -63.32
CA GLY A 567 4.48 82.52 -64.29
C GLY A 567 6.00 82.58 -64.39
N TYR A 568 6.74 81.70 -63.70
CA TYR A 568 8.19 81.64 -63.86
C TYR A 568 8.56 80.89 -65.15
N LYS A 569 9.50 81.47 -65.90
CA LYS A 569 9.94 80.94 -67.20
C LYS A 569 11.24 80.17 -67.06
N TRP A 570 11.24 78.96 -67.62
CA TRP A 570 12.33 78.01 -67.60
C TRP A 570 12.86 77.80 -69.02
N LEU A 571 14.18 77.65 -69.13
CA LEU A 571 14.84 77.37 -70.41
C LEU A 571 15.05 75.86 -70.59
N SER A 572 14.35 75.29 -71.56
CA SER A 572 14.73 74.02 -72.17
C SER A 572 15.81 74.31 -73.20
N LYS A 573 17.06 73.93 -72.92
CA LYS A 573 18.16 74.01 -73.89
C LYS A 573 18.09 72.88 -74.93
N GLU A 574 16.94 72.22 -75.04
CA GLU A 574 16.72 71.12 -75.97
C GLU A 574 16.86 71.60 -77.43
N GLY A 575 17.77 70.97 -78.17
CA GLY A 575 18.07 71.35 -79.55
C GLY A 575 18.95 72.60 -79.69
N ILE A 576 19.58 73.12 -78.62
CA ILE A 576 20.56 74.22 -78.74
C ILE A 576 21.75 73.81 -79.59
N ASP A 577 22.19 72.57 -79.43
CA ASP A 577 23.19 71.92 -80.27
C ASP A 577 22.76 71.97 -81.75
N ALA A 578 21.52 71.63 -82.07
CA ALA A 578 21.01 71.69 -83.44
C ALA A 578 20.98 73.13 -84.00
N VAL A 579 20.52 74.11 -83.21
CA VAL A 579 20.51 75.53 -83.62
C VAL A 579 21.93 76.07 -83.81
N LEU A 580 22.87 75.72 -82.92
CA LEU A 580 24.26 76.13 -83.03
C LEU A 580 24.93 75.49 -84.25
N VAL A 581 24.64 74.21 -84.54
CA VAL A 581 25.13 73.52 -85.74
C VAL A 581 24.69 74.27 -87.00
N GLU A 582 23.41 74.62 -87.13
CA GLU A 582 22.93 75.35 -88.31
C GLU A 582 23.41 76.81 -88.35
N ALA A 583 23.56 77.48 -87.20
CA ALA A 583 24.15 78.82 -87.13
C ALA A 583 25.61 78.84 -87.60
N ILE A 584 26.40 77.83 -87.23
CA ILE A 584 27.79 77.68 -87.68
C ILE A 584 27.83 77.43 -89.19
N LYS A 585 26.94 76.59 -89.73
CA LYS A 585 26.84 76.37 -91.19
C LYS A 585 26.46 77.63 -91.96
N GLU A 586 25.49 78.41 -91.45
CA GLU A 586 25.12 79.70 -92.02
C GLU A 586 26.29 80.70 -91.98
N GLN A 587 27.00 80.79 -90.85
CA GLN A 587 28.17 81.64 -90.71
C GLN A 587 29.29 81.25 -91.67
N GLN A 588 29.57 79.95 -91.80
CA GLN A 588 30.55 79.41 -92.73
C GLN A 588 30.20 79.75 -94.18
N SER A 589 28.93 79.63 -94.56
CA SER A 589 28.45 80.00 -95.90
C SER A 589 28.67 81.49 -96.20
N MET A 590 28.44 82.37 -95.22
CA MET A 590 28.70 83.81 -95.37
C MET A 590 30.20 84.12 -95.53
N ILE A 591 31.08 83.39 -94.83
CA ILE A 591 32.53 83.52 -94.96
C ILE A 591 32.95 83.13 -96.38
N GLU A 592 32.49 81.98 -96.87
CA GLU A 592 32.80 81.51 -98.22
C GLU A 592 32.29 82.45 -99.33
N GLU A 593 31.10 83.05 -99.14
CA GLU A 593 30.58 84.04 -100.07
C GLU A 593 31.39 85.34 -100.04
N ASN A 594 31.79 85.80 -98.85
CA ASN A 594 32.65 86.97 -98.69
C ASN A 594 34.03 86.72 -99.32
N ASP A 595 34.62 85.54 -99.16
CA ASP A 595 35.89 85.17 -99.80
C ASP A 595 35.78 85.19 -101.32
N LYS A 596 34.67 84.67 -101.89
CA LYS A 596 34.40 84.76 -103.34
C LYS A 596 34.26 86.22 -103.80
N ARG A 597 33.56 87.07 -103.03
CA ARG A 597 33.44 88.50 -103.34
C ARG A 597 34.79 89.20 -103.30
N ILE A 598 35.64 88.87 -102.32
CA ILE A 598 37.01 89.37 -102.21
C ILE A 598 37.81 88.96 -103.45
N GLU A 599 37.72 87.71 -103.91
CA GLU A 599 38.42 87.26 -105.13
C GLU A 599 37.93 87.96 -106.41
N VAL A 600 36.62 88.19 -106.55
CA VAL A 600 36.07 88.97 -107.67
C VAL A 600 36.52 90.42 -107.62
N LEU A 601 36.51 91.04 -106.43
CA LEU A 601 36.97 92.41 -106.22
C LEU A 601 38.46 92.54 -106.52
N LYS A 602 39.30 91.59 -106.08
CA LYS A 602 40.72 91.54 -106.45
C LYS A 602 40.92 91.45 -107.95
N ARG A 603 40.13 90.63 -108.67
CA ARG A 603 40.22 90.51 -110.14
C ARG A 603 39.84 91.82 -110.84
N LYS A 604 38.74 92.46 -110.41
CA LYS A 604 38.32 93.77 -110.94
C LYS A 604 39.35 94.86 -110.67
N LEU A 605 39.96 94.87 -109.49
CA LEU A 605 41.02 95.80 -109.15
C LEU A 605 42.22 95.61 -110.09
N LYS A 606 42.62 94.36 -110.33
CA LYS A 606 43.71 94.03 -111.26
C LYS A 606 43.40 94.43 -112.71
N GLU A 607 42.15 94.30 -113.15
CA GLU A 607 41.69 94.77 -114.47
C GLU A 607 41.68 96.30 -114.59
N LEU A 608 41.35 97.02 -113.51
CA LEU A 608 41.42 98.48 -113.43
C LEU A 608 42.87 98.97 -113.45
N GLU A 609 43.75 98.37 -112.65
CA GLU A 609 45.19 98.66 -112.65
C GLU A 609 45.81 98.40 -114.02
N ALA A 610 45.39 97.33 -114.73
CA ALA A 610 45.85 97.04 -116.09
C ALA A 610 45.32 98.04 -117.13
N LYS A 611 44.14 98.65 -116.91
CA LYS A 611 43.61 99.73 -117.77
C LYS A 611 44.32 101.07 -117.54
N GLU A 612 44.69 101.38 -116.29
CA GLU A 612 45.50 102.56 -115.97
C GLU A 612 46.94 102.45 -116.48
N ALA A 613 47.51 101.25 -116.60
CA ALA A 613 48.86 101.05 -117.14
C ALA A 613 48.96 101.14 -118.68
N ILE A 614 47.84 101.26 -119.41
CA ILE A 614 47.77 101.38 -120.89
C ILE A 614 47.34 102.80 -121.33
N GLN A 615 46.98 103.68 -120.39
CA GLN A 615 46.82 105.14 -120.59
C GLN A 615 48.12 105.87 -120.23
#